data_AF-A0A1Q7RME9-F1
#
_entry.id   AF-A0A1Q7RME9-F1
#
_cell.length_a   1.000
_cell.length_b   1.000
_cell.length_c   1.000
_cell.angle_alpha   90.00
_cell.angle_beta   90.00
_cell.angle_gamma   90.00
#
_symmetry.space_group_name_H-M   'P 1'
#
loop_
_entity.id
_entity.type
_entity.pdbx_description
1 polymer ?
#
loop_
_entity_poly.entity_id
_entity_poly.type
_entity_poly.pdbx_seq_one_letter_code
_entity_poly.pdbx_strand_id
1 'polypeptide(L)'
;CYVLFAYDVAHAFDLAAAERRLASATQRQTVKQKRRAPAFFEYDPAPLRVTEPAESLAVGGQVTAPSVEFVLYDFGAVSVSYAIPLQGPLTELPGLSTILYGNEQLQTDSRRRVQQLVEALGDAAIRSRLAEFVEDYVVFQIEAFSEPLEASMLWTEHAQTVAQVLRAESRPLSQQEVSDALASRLSFGPNDATLIDTDVTLLFDPEGEDVRAVVEFANTQLLEMRYLDAQLDEALEQAYGLLGRSPGLRRFLPSPYGLPLQRLGRLQLDAAVLFEQVTNA
;
A
#
# COMPACT_ATOMS: atom_id res chain seq x y z
N CYS A 1 5.06 15.52 6.08
CA CYS A 1 4.05 14.45 6.19
C CYS A 1 3.50 14.17 4.81
N TYR A 2 3.23 12.91 4.49
CA TYR A 2 2.63 12.49 3.22
C TYR A 2 1.43 11.59 3.53
N VAL A 3 0.26 11.96 3.03
CA VAL A 3 -0.96 11.15 3.13
C VAL A 3 -1.14 10.43 1.81
N LEU A 4 -1.15 9.11 1.83
CA LEU A 4 -1.16 8.23 0.67
C LEU A 4 -2.52 7.55 0.57
N PHE A 5 -3.06 7.47 -0.64
CA PHE A 5 -4.23 6.66 -0.97
C PHE A 5 -3.91 5.79 -2.17
N ALA A 6 -3.97 4.48 -2.02
CA ALA A 6 -3.74 3.54 -3.10
C ALA A 6 -5.07 2.97 -3.62
N TYR A 7 -5.22 2.93 -4.94
CA TYR A 7 -6.41 2.46 -5.63
C TYR A 7 -6.05 1.41 -6.67
N ASP A 8 -6.80 0.30 -6.72
CA ASP A 8 -6.85 -0.61 -7.87
C ASP A 8 -7.82 0.00 -8.90
N VAL A 9 -7.29 0.38 -10.06
CA VAL A 9 -8.04 1.15 -11.07
C VAL A 9 -8.07 0.50 -12.46
N ALA A 10 -7.23 -0.51 -12.69
CA ALA A 10 -7.12 -1.19 -13.97
C ALA A 10 -6.51 -2.59 -13.77
N HIS A 11 -6.68 -3.46 -14.76
CA HIS A 11 -5.96 -4.73 -14.76
C HIS A 11 -4.44 -4.53 -14.96
N ALA A 12 -4.08 -3.54 -15.76
CA ALA A 12 -2.70 -3.15 -16.01
C ALA A 12 -2.62 -1.75 -16.62
N PHE A 13 -1.46 -1.11 -16.56
CA PHE A 13 -1.14 0.10 -17.30
C PHE A 13 -0.08 -0.15 -18.37
N ASP A 14 -0.33 0.30 -19.61
CA ASP A 14 0.76 0.60 -20.53
C ASP A 14 1.41 1.91 -20.08
N LEU A 15 2.40 1.80 -19.20
CA LEU A 15 3.06 2.98 -18.63
C LEU A 15 3.74 3.85 -19.70
N ALA A 16 4.16 3.29 -20.84
CA ALA A 16 4.77 4.06 -21.92
C ALA A 16 3.71 4.85 -22.71
N ALA A 17 2.51 4.30 -22.89
CA ALA A 17 1.38 5.02 -23.46
C ALA A 17 0.83 6.07 -22.48
N ALA A 18 0.76 5.75 -21.19
CA ALA A 18 0.39 6.68 -20.12
C ALA A 18 1.29 7.92 -20.12
N GLU A 19 2.61 7.72 -20.13
CA GLU A 19 3.59 8.81 -20.17
C GLU A 19 3.44 9.70 -21.41
N ARG A 20 3.09 9.12 -22.57
CA ARG A 20 2.82 9.89 -23.80
C ARG A 20 1.53 10.71 -23.75
N ARG A 21 0.54 10.27 -22.98
CA ARG A 21 -0.78 10.92 -22.86
C ARG A 21 -0.79 12.03 -21.82
N LEU A 22 -0.03 11.86 -20.74
CA LEU A 22 0.07 12.83 -19.66
C LEU A 22 1.10 13.91 -20.01
N ALA A 23 0.65 15.14 -20.24
CA ALA A 23 1.52 16.22 -20.70
C ALA A 23 2.20 16.98 -19.54
N SER A 24 3.53 17.14 -19.65
CA SER A 24 4.45 18.11 -19.02
C SER A 24 4.87 18.01 -17.54
N ALA A 25 4.39 17.05 -16.74
CA ALA A 25 4.91 16.83 -15.38
C ALA A 25 5.06 15.35 -14.99
N THR A 26 5.48 14.52 -15.94
CA THR A 26 5.74 13.09 -15.74
C THR A 26 7.23 12.82 -15.53
N GLN A 27 7.57 12.01 -14.54
CA GLN A 27 8.91 11.49 -14.33
C GLN A 27 8.82 9.99 -14.04
N ARG A 28 9.71 9.19 -14.64
CA ARG A 28 9.89 7.79 -14.22
C ARG A 28 10.46 7.76 -12.81
N GLN A 29 9.77 7.06 -11.90
CA GLN A 29 10.26 6.92 -10.54
C GLN A 29 11.52 6.07 -10.56
N THR A 30 12.66 6.73 -10.40
CA THR A 30 13.95 6.08 -10.19
C THR A 30 14.23 6.15 -8.70
N VAL A 31 14.30 5.01 -8.02
CA VAL A 31 14.86 4.98 -6.67
C VAL A 31 16.35 5.21 -6.83
N LYS A 32 16.80 6.45 -6.63
CA LYS A 32 18.23 6.72 -6.51
C LYS A 32 18.69 6.05 -5.23
N GLN A 33 19.22 4.84 -5.36
CA GLN A 33 19.83 4.09 -4.27
C GLN A 33 21.09 4.84 -3.80
N LYS A 34 20.92 5.79 -2.89
CA LYS A 34 22.03 6.60 -2.37
C LYS A 34 22.84 5.86 -1.31
N ARG A 35 22.24 4.88 -0.64
CA ARG A 35 22.91 3.93 0.27
C ARG A 35 22.98 2.55 -0.41
N ARG A 36 23.91 1.68 0.01
CA ARG A 36 24.00 0.28 -0.45
C ARG A 36 22.74 -0.49 -0.04
N ALA A 37 21.64 -0.28 -0.76
CA ALA A 37 20.46 -1.12 -0.70
C ALA A 37 20.75 -2.44 -1.44
N PRO A 38 20.19 -3.59 -1.01
CA PRO A 38 20.24 -4.80 -1.80
C PRO A 38 19.65 -4.55 -3.19
N ALA A 39 20.26 -5.13 -4.24
CA ALA A 39 19.85 -5.00 -5.65
C ALA A 39 18.45 -5.55 -5.99
N PHE A 40 17.62 -5.86 -4.99
CA PHE A 40 16.30 -6.46 -5.14
C PHE A 40 15.19 -5.42 -5.39
N PHE A 41 15.45 -4.13 -5.17
CA PHE A 41 14.47 -3.06 -5.44
C PHE A 41 14.80 -2.32 -6.74
N GLU A 42 14.70 -3.03 -7.87
CA GLU A 42 14.65 -2.42 -9.19
C GLU A 42 13.24 -2.64 -9.73
N TYR A 43 12.55 -1.54 -9.98
CA TYR A 43 11.26 -1.60 -10.66
C TYR A 43 11.47 -2.05 -12.12
N ASP A 44 10.77 -3.09 -12.55
CA ASP A 44 10.73 -3.50 -13.95
C ASP A 44 9.28 -3.82 -14.39
N PRO A 45 8.59 -2.87 -15.05
CA PRO A 45 9.03 -1.52 -15.43
C PRO A 45 8.96 -0.48 -14.30
N ALA A 46 9.73 0.62 -14.42
CA ALA A 46 9.67 1.73 -13.47
C ALA A 46 8.28 2.42 -13.43
N PRO A 47 7.68 2.61 -12.23
CA PRO A 47 6.43 3.32 -12.05
C PRO A 47 6.48 4.71 -12.66
N LEU A 48 5.33 5.18 -13.13
CA LEU A 48 5.19 6.52 -13.67
C LEU A 48 4.73 7.46 -12.57
N ARG A 49 5.57 8.43 -12.21
CA ARG A 49 5.24 9.49 -11.24
C ARG A 49 4.76 10.72 -11.99
N VAL A 50 3.67 11.31 -11.52
CA VAL A 50 3.00 12.46 -12.14
C VAL A 50 2.70 13.46 -11.05
N THR A 51 3.10 14.72 -11.21
CA THR A 51 2.76 15.78 -10.25
C THR A 51 1.83 16.79 -10.90
N GLU A 52 0.65 16.99 -10.32
CA GLU A 52 -0.34 17.93 -10.82
C GLU A 52 -0.55 19.07 -9.82
N PRO A 53 -0.67 20.33 -10.29
CA PRO A 53 -1.11 21.43 -9.44
C PRO A 53 -2.48 21.16 -8.82
N ALA A 54 -2.65 21.54 -7.56
CA ALA A 54 -3.89 21.32 -6.82
C ALA A 54 -4.19 22.49 -5.88
N GLU A 55 -5.47 22.70 -5.60
CA GLU A 55 -5.87 23.58 -4.50
C GLU A 55 -5.46 22.96 -3.16
N SER A 56 -4.90 23.78 -2.27
CA SER A 56 -4.55 23.35 -0.92
C SER A 56 -5.81 23.03 -0.12
N LEU A 57 -5.85 21.84 0.46
CA LEU A 57 -6.94 21.38 1.31
C LEU A 57 -6.59 21.63 2.78
N ALA A 58 -7.54 22.16 3.54
CA ALA A 58 -7.40 22.32 4.99
C ALA A 58 -7.52 20.97 5.69
N VAL A 59 -6.59 20.67 6.60
CA VAL A 59 -6.52 19.43 7.38
C VAL A 59 -6.19 19.78 8.82
N GLY A 60 -7.23 19.90 9.66
CA GLY A 60 -7.07 20.42 11.02
C GLY A 60 -6.52 21.86 11.01
N GLY A 61 -5.37 22.07 11.64
CA GLY A 61 -4.65 23.35 11.63
C GLY A 61 -3.61 23.50 10.51
N GLN A 62 -3.48 22.50 9.63
CA GLN A 62 -2.50 22.44 8.55
C GLN A 62 -3.18 22.56 7.18
N VAL A 63 -2.38 22.75 6.14
CA VAL A 63 -2.84 22.73 4.74
C VAL A 63 -1.94 21.83 3.90
N THR A 64 -2.51 21.17 2.90
CA THR A 64 -1.72 20.43 1.91
C THR A 64 -0.92 21.39 1.03
N ALA A 65 0.22 20.93 0.51
CA ALA A 65 0.95 21.59 -0.55
C ALA A 65 0.04 21.80 -1.79
N PRO A 66 0.29 22.81 -2.63
CA PRO A 66 -0.53 23.14 -3.79
C PRO A 66 -0.27 22.21 -4.99
N SER A 67 -0.04 20.93 -4.72
CA SER A 67 0.23 19.88 -5.69
C SER A 67 -0.16 18.52 -5.13
N VAL A 68 -0.63 17.65 -6.00
CA VAL A 68 -0.89 16.24 -5.72
C VAL A 68 0.01 15.40 -6.62
N GLU A 69 0.57 14.34 -6.07
CA GLU A 69 1.41 13.41 -6.83
C GLU A 69 0.70 12.07 -6.99
N PHE A 70 0.83 11.49 -8.17
CA PHE A 70 0.34 10.17 -8.53
C PHE A 70 1.51 9.28 -8.87
N VAL A 71 1.45 8.02 -8.45
CA VAL A 71 2.38 6.97 -8.89
C VAL A 71 1.58 5.83 -9.48
N LEU A 72 1.75 5.60 -10.79
CA LEU A 72 1.09 4.52 -11.52
C LEU A 72 2.03 3.32 -11.58
N TYR A 73 1.52 2.16 -11.17
CA TYR A 73 2.21 0.89 -11.25
C TYR A 73 1.66 0.04 -12.38
N ASP A 74 2.51 -0.69 -13.09
CA ASP A 74 2.13 -1.46 -14.28
C ASP A 74 1.02 -2.50 -14.02
N PHE A 75 0.92 -3.03 -12.81
CA PHE A 75 -0.17 -3.92 -12.36
C PHE A 75 -1.52 -3.21 -12.14
N GLY A 76 -1.65 -1.93 -12.54
CA GLY A 76 -2.94 -1.22 -12.61
C GLY A 76 -3.35 -0.49 -11.33
N ALA A 77 -2.44 -0.36 -10.37
CA ALA A 77 -2.66 0.45 -9.17
C ALA A 77 -2.15 1.88 -9.33
N VAL A 78 -2.78 2.80 -8.61
CA VAL A 78 -2.37 4.21 -8.49
C VAL A 78 -2.28 4.60 -7.03
N SER A 79 -1.11 5.05 -6.59
CA SER A 79 -0.94 5.80 -5.34
C SER A 79 -1.17 7.29 -5.60
N VAL A 80 -1.89 7.96 -4.69
CA VAL A 80 -2.09 9.41 -4.66
C VAL A 80 -1.50 9.94 -3.36
N SER A 81 -0.61 10.93 -3.44
CA SER A 81 0.05 11.50 -2.26
C SER A 81 -0.22 13.00 -2.10
N TYR A 82 -0.55 13.39 -0.86
CA TYR A 82 -0.67 14.78 -0.42
C TYR A 82 0.46 15.10 0.54
N ALA A 83 1.31 16.06 0.18
CA ALA A 83 2.32 16.58 1.09
C ALA A 83 1.69 17.59 2.06
N ILE A 84 1.92 17.43 3.35
CA ILE A 84 1.61 18.42 4.40
C ILE A 84 2.96 18.83 5.01
N PRO A 85 3.41 20.09 4.80
CA PRO A 85 4.62 20.60 5.43
C PRO A 85 4.51 20.52 6.95
N LEU A 86 5.47 19.86 7.60
CA LEU A 86 5.49 19.75 9.06
C LEU A 86 6.39 20.82 9.64
N GLN A 87 5.86 21.58 10.59
CA GLN A 87 6.61 22.51 11.43
C GLN A 87 6.00 22.49 12.83
N GLY A 88 6.84 22.39 13.85
CA GLY A 88 6.40 22.34 15.24
C GLY A 88 7.03 21.21 16.05
N PRO A 89 6.66 21.09 17.33
CA PRO A 89 7.18 20.06 18.21
C PRO A 89 6.60 18.68 17.87
N LEU A 90 7.38 17.63 18.16
CA LEU A 90 6.96 16.23 17.99
C LEU A 90 5.62 15.92 18.71
N THR A 91 5.35 16.61 19.83
CA THR A 91 4.15 16.44 20.65
C THR A 91 2.85 16.87 19.98
N GLU A 92 2.91 17.60 18.85
CA GLU A 92 1.72 17.96 18.07
C GLU A 92 1.34 16.90 17.04
N LEU A 93 2.26 15.99 16.69
CA LEU A 93 2.01 14.96 15.69
C LEU A 93 0.88 13.98 16.06
N PRO A 94 0.68 13.54 17.33
CA PRO A 94 -0.44 12.67 17.67
C PRO A 94 -1.80 13.23 17.27
N GLY A 95 -2.01 14.53 17.51
CA GLY A 95 -3.27 15.19 17.14
C GLY A 95 -3.46 15.26 15.63
N LEU A 96 -2.39 15.51 14.87
CA LEU A 96 -2.43 15.46 13.40
C LEU A 96 -2.68 14.03 12.90
N SER A 97 -2.06 13.01 13.50
CA SER A 97 -2.28 11.60 13.16
C SER A 97 -3.74 11.20 13.35
N THR A 98 -4.36 11.57 14.48
CA THR A 98 -5.79 11.35 14.73
C THR A 98 -6.69 12.03 13.68
N ILE A 99 -6.32 13.23 13.20
CA ILE A 99 -7.11 13.95 12.17
C ILE A 99 -6.97 13.31 10.78
N LEU A 100 -5.80 12.72 10.51
CA LEU A 100 -5.48 12.09 9.23
C LEU A 100 -6.05 10.67 9.10
N TYR A 101 -6.19 9.96 10.21
CA TYR A 101 -6.78 8.62 10.25
C TYR A 101 -8.20 8.61 9.68
N GLY A 102 -8.40 7.92 8.55
CA GLY A 102 -9.69 7.86 7.87
C GLY A 102 -10.21 9.21 7.38
N ASN A 103 -9.33 10.13 6.95
CA ASN A 103 -9.75 11.46 6.53
C ASN A 103 -10.59 11.47 5.23
N GLU A 104 -11.91 11.56 5.38
CA GLU A 104 -12.88 11.48 4.28
C GLU A 104 -12.70 12.58 3.21
N GLN A 105 -12.23 13.78 3.60
CA GLN A 105 -12.04 14.89 2.66
C GLN A 105 -10.93 14.58 1.67
N LEU A 106 -9.77 14.14 2.16
CA LEU A 106 -8.64 13.75 1.32
C LEU A 106 -8.94 12.47 0.52
N GLN A 107 -9.64 11.51 1.11
CA GLN A 107 -10.06 10.30 0.42
C GLN A 107 -11.04 10.60 -0.74
N THR A 108 -12.03 11.47 -0.51
CA THR A 108 -12.98 11.90 -1.55
C THR A 108 -12.28 12.67 -2.67
N ASP A 109 -11.35 13.56 -2.32
CA ASP A 109 -10.55 14.31 -3.29
C ASP A 109 -9.68 13.37 -4.14
N SER A 110 -8.97 12.45 -3.51
CA SER A 110 -8.08 11.51 -4.21
C SER A 110 -8.84 10.58 -5.13
N ARG A 111 -9.98 10.04 -4.69
CA ARG A 111 -10.84 9.20 -5.54
C ARG A 111 -11.29 9.94 -6.79
N ARG A 112 -11.76 11.18 -6.65
CA ARG A 112 -12.17 12.03 -7.78
C ARG A 112 -11.01 12.26 -8.75
N ARG A 113 -9.82 12.56 -8.24
CA ARG A 113 -8.63 12.79 -9.06
C ARG A 113 -8.19 11.54 -9.82
N VAL A 114 -8.23 10.38 -9.17
CA VAL A 114 -7.92 9.11 -9.80
C VAL A 114 -8.91 8.78 -10.92
N GLN A 115 -10.20 9.06 -10.73
CA GLN A 115 -11.19 8.94 -11.81
C GLN A 115 -10.82 9.82 -13.02
N GLN A 116 -10.48 11.08 -12.79
CA GLN A 116 -10.05 12.01 -13.84
C GLN A 116 -8.75 11.56 -14.54
N LEU A 117 -7.79 11.04 -13.77
CA LEU A 117 -6.54 10.49 -14.29
C LEU A 117 -6.82 9.30 -15.20
N VAL A 118 -7.64 8.34 -14.76
CA VAL A 118 -8.00 7.15 -15.56
C VAL A 118 -8.74 7.54 -16.84
N GLU A 119 -9.63 8.51 -16.78
CA GLU A 119 -10.30 9.07 -17.97
C GLU A 119 -9.28 9.68 -18.96
N ALA A 120 -8.31 10.44 -18.47
CA ALA A 120 -7.25 11.04 -19.30
C ALA A 120 -6.31 9.97 -19.90
N LEU A 121 -6.05 8.88 -19.18
CA LEU A 121 -5.23 7.76 -19.64
C LEU A 121 -5.92 6.97 -20.76
N GLY A 122 -7.25 6.87 -20.77
CA GLY A 122 -8.01 6.13 -21.78
C GLY A 122 -7.50 4.69 -21.95
N ASP A 123 -7.16 4.28 -23.17
CA ASP A 123 -6.72 2.90 -23.46
C ASP A 123 -5.37 2.50 -22.85
N ALA A 124 -4.60 3.44 -22.28
CA ALA A 124 -3.43 3.10 -21.49
C ALA A 124 -3.80 2.39 -20.19
N ALA A 125 -5.03 2.58 -19.68
CA ALA A 125 -5.63 1.84 -18.57
C ALA A 125 -6.34 0.58 -19.09
N ILE A 126 -5.66 -0.55 -19.06
CA ILE A 126 -6.16 -1.81 -19.63
C ILE A 126 -7.25 -2.35 -18.71
N ARG A 127 -8.48 -2.47 -19.23
CA ARG A 127 -9.67 -2.92 -18.48
C ARG A 127 -9.86 -2.12 -17.18
N SER A 128 -9.99 -0.81 -17.32
CA SER A 128 -10.21 0.11 -16.20
C SER A 128 -11.41 -0.34 -15.34
N ARG A 129 -11.20 -0.43 -14.03
CA ARG A 129 -12.22 -0.67 -13.00
C ARG A 129 -11.75 0.04 -11.74
N LEU A 130 -12.54 0.96 -11.20
CA LEU A 130 -12.17 1.56 -9.92
C LEU A 130 -12.75 0.70 -8.80
N ALA A 131 -11.89 0.04 -8.02
CA ALA A 131 -12.32 -0.72 -6.86
C ALA A 131 -12.98 0.19 -5.80
N GLU A 132 -13.90 -0.38 -5.04
CA GLU A 132 -14.49 0.33 -3.89
C GLU A 132 -13.47 0.45 -2.75
N PHE A 133 -12.68 -0.61 -2.52
CA PHE A 133 -11.61 -0.61 -1.54
C PHE A 133 -10.51 0.40 -1.89
N VAL A 134 -9.96 1.04 -0.86
CA VAL A 134 -8.82 1.97 -0.93
C VAL A 134 -7.96 1.71 0.29
N GLU A 135 -6.65 1.72 0.09
CA GLU A 135 -5.67 1.63 1.17
C GLU A 135 -5.19 3.05 1.49
N ASP A 136 -5.35 3.50 2.72
CA ASP A 136 -4.82 4.78 3.21
C ASP A 136 -3.61 4.57 4.12
N TYR A 137 -2.59 5.42 3.96
CA TYR A 137 -1.36 5.30 4.73
C TYR A 137 -0.73 6.67 4.96
N VAL A 138 -0.13 6.89 6.14
CA VAL A 138 0.47 8.18 6.49
C VAL A 138 1.96 8.03 6.77
N VAL A 139 2.79 8.84 6.10
CA VAL A 139 4.23 8.93 6.36
C VAL A 139 4.57 10.28 7.02
N PHE A 140 4.84 10.24 8.32
CA PHE A 140 5.43 11.37 9.06
C PHE A 140 6.94 11.41 8.83
N GLN A 141 7.34 12.05 7.73
CA GLN A 141 8.74 12.34 7.46
C GLN A 141 9.20 13.59 8.21
N ILE A 142 10.20 13.42 9.07
CA ILE A 142 10.93 14.46 9.80
C ILE A 142 12.33 14.54 9.19
N GLU A 143 12.63 15.66 8.55
CA GLU A 143 13.94 15.86 7.90
C GLU A 143 15.01 16.30 8.90
N ALA A 144 14.63 17.09 9.90
CA ALA A 144 15.53 17.60 10.92
C ALA A 144 14.77 17.98 12.19
N PHE A 145 15.44 17.87 13.33
CA PHE A 145 15.04 18.50 14.58
C PHE A 145 15.81 19.80 14.79
N SER A 146 15.21 20.76 15.50
CA SER A 146 15.86 22.05 15.80
C SER A 146 17.11 21.89 16.67
N GLU A 147 17.09 20.92 17.58
CA GLU A 147 18.25 20.48 18.35
C GLU A 147 18.67 19.10 17.86
N PRO A 148 19.99 18.79 17.75
CA PRO A 148 20.45 17.47 17.38
C PRO A 148 19.86 16.40 18.30
N LEU A 149 19.10 15.48 17.73
CA LEU A 149 18.45 14.39 18.43
C LEU A 149 19.02 13.08 17.89
N GLU A 150 19.54 12.22 18.79
CA GLU A 150 19.90 10.87 18.40
C GLU A 150 18.62 10.08 18.13
N ALA A 151 18.58 9.36 17.02
CA ALA A 151 17.45 8.54 16.59
C ALA A 151 16.89 7.66 17.72
N SER A 152 17.77 7.15 18.59
CA SER A 152 17.37 6.30 19.72
C SER A 152 16.44 6.97 20.73
N MET A 153 16.51 8.29 20.87
CA MET A 153 15.63 9.07 21.74
C MET A 153 14.15 8.95 21.32
N LEU A 154 13.85 8.62 20.06
CA LEU A 154 12.49 8.43 19.58
C LEU A 154 11.78 7.27 20.28
N TRP A 155 12.50 6.19 20.62
CA TRP A 155 11.93 5.01 21.28
C TRP A 155 12.37 4.85 22.74
N THR A 156 13.19 5.75 23.28
CA THR A 156 13.55 5.79 24.70
C THR A 156 12.87 6.94 25.43
N GLU A 157 13.08 8.18 25.00
CA GLU A 157 12.60 9.39 25.68
C GLU A 157 11.23 9.84 25.15
N HIS A 158 11.02 9.71 23.84
CA HIS A 158 9.78 10.11 23.17
C HIS A 158 8.86 8.93 22.81
N ALA A 159 9.12 7.75 23.40
CA ALA A 159 8.44 6.49 23.07
C ALA A 159 6.90 6.61 23.09
N GLN A 160 6.37 7.29 24.12
CA GLN A 160 4.94 7.52 24.26
C GLN A 160 4.36 8.32 23.09
N THR A 161 5.00 9.43 22.72
CA THR A 161 4.54 10.31 21.65
C THR A 161 4.65 9.64 20.30
N VAL A 162 5.73 8.92 20.04
CA VAL A 162 5.91 8.18 18.78
C VAL A 162 4.87 7.07 18.65
N ALA A 163 4.63 6.28 19.71
CA ALA A 163 3.58 5.26 19.70
C ALA A 163 2.18 5.87 19.47
N GLN A 164 1.89 7.01 20.09
CA GLN A 164 0.64 7.75 19.86
C GLN A 164 0.45 8.20 18.40
N VAL A 165 1.54 8.64 17.75
CA VAL A 165 1.52 8.95 16.31
C VAL A 165 1.20 7.71 15.50
N LEU A 166 1.90 6.60 15.75
CA LEU A 166 1.75 5.34 15.01
C LEU A 166 0.34 4.74 15.16
N ARG A 167 -0.28 4.89 16.34
CA ARG A 167 -1.63 4.41 16.64
C ARG A 167 -2.75 5.41 16.36
N ALA A 168 -2.42 6.61 15.85
CA ALA A 168 -3.35 7.72 15.68
C ALA A 168 -4.18 8.04 16.94
N GLU A 169 -3.61 7.87 18.13
CA GLU A 169 -4.30 8.06 19.42
C GLU A 169 -3.65 9.20 20.22
N SER A 170 -4.47 10.15 20.64
CA SER A 170 -4.00 11.32 21.39
C SER A 170 -3.90 11.07 22.90
N ARG A 171 -4.59 10.04 23.43
CA ARG A 171 -4.55 9.68 24.84
C ARG A 171 -3.32 8.85 25.20
N PRO A 172 -2.88 8.85 26.47
CA PRO A 172 -1.78 8.01 26.88
C PRO A 172 -2.08 6.52 26.65
N LEU A 173 -1.20 5.86 25.90
CA LEU A 173 -1.16 4.43 25.67
C LEU A 173 -0.58 3.66 26.86
N SER A 174 -0.94 2.39 26.99
CA SER A 174 -0.33 1.47 27.97
C SER A 174 1.12 1.15 27.59
N GLN A 175 1.95 0.71 28.54
CA GLN A 175 3.33 0.30 28.23
C GLN A 175 3.40 -0.86 27.23
N GLN A 176 2.44 -1.78 27.27
CA GLN A 176 2.35 -2.88 26.32
C GLN A 176 2.09 -2.36 24.91
N GLU A 177 1.17 -1.41 24.78
CA GLU A 177 0.82 -0.79 23.50
C GLU A 177 1.99 0.01 22.91
N VAL A 178 2.71 0.75 23.76
CA VAL A 178 3.92 1.47 23.36
C VAL A 178 5.00 0.51 22.88
N SER A 179 5.21 -0.60 23.61
CA SER A 179 6.20 -1.60 23.21
C SER A 179 5.83 -2.28 21.89
N ASP A 180 4.55 -2.51 21.63
CA ASP A 180 4.05 -3.13 20.41
C ASP A 180 4.21 -2.19 19.21
N ALA A 181 3.72 -0.95 19.31
CA ALA A 181 3.83 0.06 18.26
C ALA A 181 5.31 0.34 17.86
N LEU A 182 6.24 0.25 18.81
CA LEU A 182 7.67 0.50 18.56
C LEU A 182 8.47 -0.77 18.23
N ALA A 183 7.82 -1.93 18.09
CA ALA A 183 8.49 -3.21 17.83
C ALA A 183 9.18 -3.21 16.45
N SER A 184 8.48 -2.69 15.44
CA SER A 184 8.95 -2.60 14.05
C SER A 184 9.74 -1.31 13.81
N ARG A 185 10.91 -1.21 14.45
CA ARG A 185 11.83 -0.07 14.29
C ARG A 185 13.14 -0.47 13.62
N LEU A 186 13.65 0.41 12.77
CA LEU A 186 14.88 0.26 12.03
C LEU A 186 15.70 1.55 12.13
N SER A 187 17.01 1.41 12.24
CA SER A 187 17.97 2.53 12.26
C SER A 187 19.29 1.99 11.72
N PHE A 188 19.87 2.67 10.73
CA PHE A 188 21.15 2.30 10.14
C PHE A 188 22.31 3.08 10.76
N GLY A 189 22.04 4.28 11.28
CA GLY A 189 22.99 5.14 11.96
C GLY A 189 22.33 5.95 13.07
N PRO A 190 23.11 6.73 13.84
CA PRO A 190 22.61 7.44 15.00
C PRO A 190 21.61 8.57 14.68
N ASN A 191 21.48 8.95 13.40
CA ASN A 191 20.68 10.09 12.95
C ASN A 191 19.59 9.67 11.95
N ASP A 192 19.27 8.38 11.85
CA ASP A 192 18.13 7.89 11.08
C ASP A 192 17.28 6.90 11.87
N ALA A 193 15.96 6.98 11.68
CA ALA A 193 15.01 6.03 12.23
C ALA A 193 13.83 5.85 11.28
N THR A 194 13.36 4.62 11.17
CA THR A 194 12.10 4.27 10.52
C THR A 194 11.31 3.39 11.46
N LEU A 195 10.13 3.84 11.86
CA LEU A 195 9.18 3.07 12.66
C LEU A 195 7.93 2.86 11.83
N ILE A 196 7.57 1.59 11.60
CA ILE A 196 6.50 1.20 10.68
C ILE A 196 5.39 0.52 11.47
N ASP A 197 4.18 1.00 11.30
CA ASP A 197 2.93 0.42 11.80
C ASP A 197 1.99 0.14 10.61
N THR A 198 0.82 -0.44 10.87
CA THR A 198 -0.16 -0.87 9.87
C THR A 198 -0.64 0.27 8.98
N ASP A 199 -0.88 1.45 9.54
CA ASP A 199 -1.44 2.59 8.79
C ASP A 199 -0.48 3.80 8.74
N VAL A 200 0.60 3.77 9.53
CA VAL A 200 1.47 4.93 9.74
C VAL A 200 2.94 4.53 9.78
N THR A 201 3.78 5.30 9.11
CA THR A 201 5.25 5.28 9.30
C THR A 201 5.72 6.62 9.87
N LEU A 202 6.55 6.57 10.90
CA LEU A 202 7.39 7.71 11.32
C LEU A 202 8.81 7.53 10.78
N LEU A 203 9.24 8.46 9.94
CA LEU A 203 10.53 8.45 9.27
C LEU A 203 11.34 9.67 9.70
N PHE A 204 12.43 9.46 10.41
CA PHE A 204 13.43 10.49 10.68
C PHE A 204 14.65 10.21 9.80
N ASP A 205 14.78 10.94 8.69
CA ASP A 205 15.96 10.90 7.80
C ASP A 205 15.96 12.15 6.90
N PRO A 206 17.02 12.98 6.92
CA PRO A 206 17.17 14.13 6.02
C PRO A 206 17.13 13.76 4.53
N GLU A 207 17.46 12.51 4.18
CA GLU A 207 17.48 12.00 2.80
C GLU A 207 16.52 10.83 2.59
N GLY A 208 15.46 10.71 3.40
CA GLY A 208 14.55 9.55 3.42
C GLY A 208 13.60 9.38 2.23
N GLU A 209 13.85 10.02 1.08
CA GLU A 209 12.99 9.90 -0.12
C GLU A 209 12.93 8.46 -0.66
N ASP A 210 14.04 7.73 -0.56
CA ASP A 210 14.13 6.33 -1.00
C ASP A 210 13.36 5.40 -0.06
N VAL A 211 13.49 5.58 1.26
CA VAL A 211 12.70 4.85 2.27
C VAL A 211 11.21 5.13 2.07
N ARG A 212 10.81 6.39 1.88
CA ARG A 212 9.42 6.76 1.59
C ARG A 212 8.91 6.08 0.33
N ALA A 213 9.69 6.04 -0.75
CA ALA A 213 9.31 5.37 -1.99
C ALA A 213 9.11 3.85 -1.79
N VAL A 214 9.93 3.21 -0.95
CA VAL A 214 9.76 1.79 -0.61
C VAL A 214 8.49 1.56 0.22
N VAL A 215 8.21 2.41 1.21
CA VAL A 215 6.98 2.34 2.01
C VAL A 215 5.74 2.55 1.14
N GLU A 216 5.76 3.55 0.26
CA GLU A 216 4.68 3.82 -0.69
C GLU A 216 4.41 2.63 -1.61
N PHE A 217 5.47 2.01 -2.13
CA PHE A 217 5.35 0.81 -2.96
C PHE A 217 4.81 -0.38 -2.17
N ALA A 218 5.35 -0.65 -0.99
CA ALA A 218 4.91 -1.75 -0.13
C ALA A 218 3.42 -1.61 0.22
N ASN A 219 2.97 -0.39 0.55
CA ASN A 219 1.56 -0.10 0.79
C ASN A 219 0.69 -0.36 -0.45
N THR A 220 1.16 0.05 -1.63
CA THR A 220 0.42 -0.15 -2.88
C THR A 220 0.38 -1.62 -3.31
N GLN A 221 1.43 -2.38 -3.04
CA GLN A 221 1.54 -3.82 -3.32
C GLN A 221 0.52 -4.67 -2.55
N LEU A 222 0.02 -4.19 -1.40
CA LEU A 222 -1.08 -4.84 -0.70
C LEU A 222 -2.34 -4.97 -1.58
N LEU A 223 -2.54 -4.05 -2.53
CA LEU A 223 -3.64 -4.12 -3.49
C LEU A 223 -3.43 -5.22 -4.54
N GLU A 224 -2.19 -5.44 -4.98
CA GLU A 224 -1.88 -6.51 -5.93
C GLU A 224 -2.11 -7.87 -5.28
N MET A 225 -1.68 -8.06 -4.02
CA MET A 225 -1.95 -9.30 -3.28
C MET A 225 -3.45 -9.57 -3.15
N ARG A 226 -4.25 -8.55 -2.83
CA ARG A 226 -5.72 -8.67 -2.79
C ARG A 226 -6.32 -9.03 -4.14
N TYR A 227 -5.77 -8.49 -5.23
CA TYR A 227 -6.22 -8.85 -6.57
C TYR A 227 -5.85 -10.29 -6.94
N LEU A 228 -4.64 -10.73 -6.59
CA LEU A 228 -4.19 -12.11 -6.78
C LEU A 228 -5.04 -13.09 -5.95
N ASP A 229 -5.37 -12.75 -4.71
CA ASP A 229 -6.27 -13.53 -3.86
C ASP A 229 -7.68 -13.60 -4.47
N ALA A 230 -8.23 -12.48 -4.93
CA ALA A 230 -9.55 -12.47 -5.59
C ALA A 230 -9.57 -13.31 -6.88
N GLN A 231 -8.49 -13.29 -7.67
CA GLN A 231 -8.35 -14.16 -8.84
C GLN A 231 -8.23 -15.64 -8.44
N LEU A 232 -7.48 -15.93 -7.36
CA LEU A 232 -7.35 -17.28 -6.84
C LEU A 232 -8.71 -17.79 -6.36
N ASP A 233 -9.47 -16.99 -5.62
CA ASP A 233 -10.83 -17.30 -5.18
C ASP A 233 -11.75 -17.55 -6.37
N GLU A 234 -11.73 -16.69 -7.40
CA GLU A 234 -12.53 -16.89 -8.60
C GLU A 234 -12.13 -18.18 -9.33
N ALA A 235 -10.83 -18.45 -9.47
CA ALA A 235 -10.33 -19.68 -10.09
C ALA A 235 -10.72 -20.93 -9.29
N LEU A 236 -10.68 -20.86 -7.96
CA LEU A 236 -11.13 -21.91 -7.06
C LEU A 236 -12.64 -22.13 -7.20
N GLU A 237 -13.46 -21.07 -7.19
CA GLU A 237 -14.91 -21.16 -7.42
C GLU A 237 -15.23 -21.77 -8.79
N GLN A 238 -14.52 -21.37 -9.84
CA GLN A 238 -14.67 -21.95 -11.18
C GLN A 238 -14.30 -23.45 -11.19
N ALA A 239 -13.20 -23.84 -10.54
CA ALA A 239 -12.80 -25.24 -10.40
C ALA A 239 -13.84 -26.05 -9.60
N TYR A 240 -14.35 -25.50 -8.50
CA TYR A 240 -15.45 -26.10 -7.73
C TYR A 240 -16.74 -26.18 -8.55
N GLY A 241 -17.05 -25.19 -9.38
CA GLY A 241 -18.19 -25.19 -10.29
C GLY A 241 -18.08 -26.28 -11.37
N LEU A 242 -16.88 -26.54 -11.87
CA LEU A 242 -16.61 -27.64 -12.80
C LEU A 242 -16.71 -29.02 -12.11
N LEU A 243 -16.28 -29.13 -10.85
CA LEU A 243 -16.42 -30.36 -10.04
C LEU A 243 -17.87 -30.58 -9.57
N GLY A 244 -18.61 -29.52 -9.25
CA GLY A 244 -20.00 -29.51 -8.79
C GLY A 244 -21.01 -29.72 -9.93
N ARG A 245 -20.61 -29.45 -11.18
CA ARG A 245 -21.32 -29.88 -12.39
C ARG A 245 -21.09 -31.38 -12.65
N SER A 246 -21.48 -32.24 -11.72
CA SER A 246 -21.90 -33.59 -12.09
C SER A 246 -23.17 -33.44 -12.94
N PRO A 247 -23.18 -33.86 -14.22
CA PRO A 247 -24.41 -33.84 -15.00
C PRO A 247 -25.39 -34.77 -14.30
N GLY A 248 -26.46 -34.18 -13.76
CA GLY A 248 -27.62 -34.93 -13.32
C GLY A 248 -28.06 -35.88 -14.44
N LEU A 249 -27.91 -37.17 -14.18
CA LEU A 249 -28.74 -38.25 -14.69
C LEU A 249 -29.18 -38.11 -16.17
N ARG A 250 -28.26 -38.14 -17.13
CA ARG A 250 -28.60 -38.71 -18.44
C ARG A 250 -28.61 -40.23 -18.33
N ARG A 251 -29.78 -40.69 -17.90
CA ARG A 251 -30.27 -42.06 -17.98
C ARG A 251 -29.96 -42.63 -19.38
N PHE A 252 -29.44 -43.86 -19.40
CA PHE A 252 -29.27 -44.76 -20.55
C PHE A 252 -28.06 -44.51 -21.47
N LEU A 253 -26.90 -45.10 -21.16
CA LEU A 253 -26.00 -45.76 -22.13
C LEU A 253 -24.89 -46.53 -21.36
N PRO A 254 -24.60 -47.81 -21.71
CA PRO A 254 -23.46 -48.53 -21.15
C PRO A 254 -22.20 -48.18 -21.95
N SER A 255 -21.25 -47.46 -21.34
CA SER A 255 -19.93 -47.20 -21.93
C SER A 255 -18.84 -47.96 -21.15
N PRO A 256 -17.91 -48.68 -21.82
CA PRO A 256 -16.96 -49.59 -21.18
C PRO A 256 -15.66 -48.93 -20.67
N TYR A 257 -15.63 -47.60 -20.48
CA TYR A 257 -14.44 -46.91 -19.97
C TYR A 257 -14.70 -46.30 -18.60
N GLY A 258 -14.71 -47.15 -17.57
CA GLY A 258 -14.66 -46.72 -16.17
C GLY A 258 -13.24 -46.29 -15.80
N LEU A 259 -12.98 -44.98 -15.74
CA LEU A 259 -11.81 -44.47 -15.02
C LEU A 259 -12.01 -44.70 -13.51
N PRO A 260 -11.01 -45.23 -12.76
CA PRO A 260 -11.22 -45.57 -11.36
C PRO A 260 -11.34 -44.31 -10.49
N LEU A 261 -12.54 -44.08 -9.94
CA LEU A 261 -12.88 -43.04 -8.95
C LEU A 261 -11.93 -43.00 -7.73
N GLN A 262 -11.17 -44.07 -7.49
CA GLN A 262 -10.15 -44.16 -6.45
C GLN A 262 -8.99 -43.17 -6.62
N ARG A 263 -8.70 -42.68 -7.84
CA ARG A 263 -7.67 -41.66 -8.06
C ARG A 263 -8.10 -40.24 -7.68
N LEU A 264 -9.40 -39.93 -7.76
CA LEU A 264 -9.93 -38.62 -7.36
C LEU A 264 -10.02 -38.48 -5.83
N GLY A 265 -10.40 -39.55 -5.12
CA GLY A 265 -10.41 -39.54 -3.65
C GLY A 265 -9.02 -39.40 -3.02
N ARG A 266 -7.96 -39.83 -3.73
CA ARG A 266 -6.58 -39.72 -3.26
C ARG A 266 -6.05 -38.28 -3.33
N LEU A 267 -6.38 -37.56 -4.40
CA LEU A 267 -6.03 -36.14 -4.55
C LEU A 267 -6.75 -35.23 -3.54
N GLN A 268 -7.99 -35.56 -3.14
CA GLN A 268 -8.69 -34.82 -2.08
C GLN A 268 -8.09 -35.04 -0.69
N LEU A 269 -7.61 -36.26 -0.39
CA LEU A 269 -6.93 -36.54 0.88
C LEU A 269 -5.56 -35.87 0.95
N ASP A 270 -4.80 -35.87 -0.16
CA ASP A 270 -3.48 -35.22 -0.20
C ASP A 270 -3.60 -33.69 -0.03
N ALA A 271 -4.65 -33.07 -0.57
CA ALA A 271 -4.93 -31.63 -0.39
C ALA A 271 -5.35 -31.28 1.05
N ALA A 272 -6.15 -32.13 1.70
CA ALA A 272 -6.56 -31.92 3.09
C ALA A 272 -5.39 -32.06 4.08
N VAL A 273 -4.48 -33.01 3.83
CA VAL A 273 -3.27 -33.21 4.66
C VAL A 273 -2.27 -32.06 4.48
N LEU A 274 -2.14 -31.50 3.27
CA LEU A 274 -1.33 -30.31 3.02
C LEU A 274 -1.89 -29.06 3.72
N PHE A 275 -3.22 -28.93 3.81
CA PHE A 275 -3.87 -27.82 4.54
C PHE A 275 -3.66 -27.92 6.06
N GLU A 276 -3.78 -29.11 6.66
CA GLU A 276 -3.57 -29.30 8.10
C GLU A 276 -2.12 -29.05 8.55
N GLN A 277 -1.13 -29.29 7.68
CA GLN A 277 0.29 -29.06 7.98
C GLN A 277 0.68 -27.57 7.95
N VAL A 278 -0.04 -26.75 7.18
CA VAL A 278 0.22 -25.30 7.09
C VAL A 278 -0.48 -24.53 8.22
N THR A 279 -1.62 -25.02 8.71
CA THR A 279 -2.35 -24.37 9.83
C THR A 279 -1.79 -24.70 11.23
N ASN A 280 -0.87 -25.66 11.34
CA ASN A 280 -0.27 -26.08 12.62
C ASN A 280 1.25 -25.84 12.69
N ALA A 281 1.78 -24.91 11.87
CA ALA A 281 3.18 -24.48 11.92
C ALA A 281 3.28 -23.03 12.41
#